data_AF-A0A559JWN3-F1
#
_entry.id   AF-A0A559JWN3-F1
#
_cell.length_a   1.000
_cell.length_b   1.000
_cell.length_c   1.000
_cell.angle_alpha   90.00
_cell.angle_beta   90.00
_cell.angle_gamma   90.00
#
_symmetry.space_group_name_H-M   'P 1'
#
loop_
_entity.id
_entity.type
_entity.pdbx_description
1 polymer ?
#
loop_
_entity_poly.entity_id
_entity_poly.type
_entity_poly.pdbx_seq_one_letter_code
_entity_poly.pdbx_strand_id
1 'polypeptide(L)'
;MYTLTGKSKQVARILASFLTFIFLCSSLASGIKAAESGPQFKVIAFYNGTWDAAHISFVNEANKRFPEFARQYNFSYEATNDWSKLNTSNLSQYKVVIFLDDVPPAAQRPAFEQYMKNGGGWLGFHVSAFTQNPSSWNWYYNEFLGSGSFRSNTWGPTPAVLRVGNSTHPITRDLPATYKTPASEWYSWSVDLRNKPNIDILYSVDPVSFPLGTDPNQSWYSGFYPIVWSNKDYKMMYANMGHNDMNYANNTTKSFTFSDETQNKLIINALLWMGGGQQPQPNTFYSVPGTIEAENYSSMMGIQTESTSDIGGGLNVGWIDAGDWVNYPIKVSSSNTYTISYRVASPTGGGRIQAEQGNTGRVLGSIEVPSTGGWQKWTTISHDVNLSAGEQQLKLFFPAGGFNVNWIKIEQKNITPTIKIEAENYTDSYGVKTQATTDVGGGLNVGWIDPGDWMAYSTPTSLSPGTYTISYRVASPNGSEIQFERFGGGAVFGTISVPATGGWQNWITVSHDVVFSSTEQQIALAFPKSGGINVNWFTITRKQ
;
A
#
# COMPACT_ATOMS: atom_id res chain seq x y z
N MET A 1 -79.68 25.64 -19.94
CA MET A 1 -78.92 25.34 -18.71
C MET A 1 -77.65 24.62 -19.10
N TYR A 2 -76.55 25.00 -18.48
CA TYR A 2 -75.18 25.02 -19.02
C TYR A 2 -74.56 23.65 -19.35
N THR A 3 -73.85 23.62 -20.47
CA THR A 3 -72.85 22.62 -20.86
C THR A 3 -71.59 22.79 -19.99
N LEU A 4 -71.12 21.70 -19.38
CA LEU A 4 -69.78 21.62 -18.78
C LEU A 4 -68.99 20.49 -19.44
N THR A 5 -67.87 20.90 -20.02
CA THR A 5 -66.91 20.12 -20.80
C THR A 5 -65.80 19.52 -19.93
N GLY A 6 -65.19 18.47 -20.47
CA GLY A 6 -64.19 17.60 -19.85
C GLY A 6 -63.08 18.27 -19.05
N LYS A 7 -63.08 18.03 -17.74
CA LYS A 7 -61.88 17.89 -16.87
C LYS A 7 -62.26 17.09 -15.62
N SER A 8 -62.53 15.78 -15.75
CA SER A 8 -62.70 14.93 -14.55
C SER A 8 -62.44 13.43 -14.76
N LYS A 9 -61.92 12.99 -15.93
CA LYS A 9 -61.55 11.58 -16.16
C LYS A 9 -60.04 11.29 -16.14
N GLN A 10 -59.21 12.26 -15.80
CA GLN A 10 -57.74 12.09 -15.74
C GLN A 10 -57.15 12.15 -14.32
N VAL A 11 -57.96 12.39 -13.29
CA VAL A 11 -57.46 12.45 -11.89
C VAL A 11 -57.66 11.12 -11.15
N ALA A 12 -58.61 10.27 -11.59
CA ALA A 12 -58.89 8.98 -10.95
C ALA A 12 -58.00 7.80 -11.43
N ARG A 13 -57.06 8.04 -12.38
CA ARG A 13 -56.08 7.01 -12.82
C ARG A 13 -54.64 7.27 -12.35
N ILE A 14 -54.37 8.38 -11.65
CA ILE A 14 -53.02 8.71 -11.17
C ILE A 14 -52.85 8.39 -9.67
N LEU A 15 -53.94 8.22 -8.92
CA LEU A 15 -53.88 7.88 -7.49
C LEU A 15 -53.83 6.38 -7.17
N ALA A 16 -53.97 5.50 -8.17
CA ALA A 16 -53.81 4.05 -8.00
C ALA A 16 -52.42 3.52 -8.40
N SER A 17 -51.50 4.39 -8.85
CA SER A 17 -50.12 4.01 -9.22
C SER A 17 -49.05 4.59 -8.29
N PHE A 18 -49.43 5.37 -7.28
CA PHE A 18 -48.50 5.92 -6.28
C PHE A 18 -48.52 5.21 -4.93
N LEU A 19 -49.45 4.28 -4.69
CA LEU A 19 -49.50 3.45 -3.48
C LEU A 19 -49.05 1.99 -3.70
N THR A 20 -48.62 1.64 -4.92
CA THR A 20 -48.00 0.33 -5.24
C THR A 20 -46.53 0.45 -5.63
N PHE A 21 -45.92 1.63 -5.41
CA PHE A 21 -44.48 1.86 -5.66
C PHE A 21 -43.69 2.28 -4.40
N ILE A 22 -44.36 2.36 -3.24
CA ILE A 22 -43.72 2.61 -1.93
C ILE A 22 -43.66 1.34 -1.05
N PHE A 23 -44.24 0.22 -1.51
CA PHE A 23 -44.13 -1.10 -0.87
C PHE A 23 -43.38 -2.15 -1.70
N LEU A 24 -42.62 -1.71 -2.71
CA LEU A 24 -41.74 -2.58 -3.51
C LEU A 24 -40.30 -2.05 -3.63
N CYS A 25 -39.83 -1.32 -2.61
CA CYS A 25 -38.43 -0.90 -2.45
C CYS A 25 -37.96 -0.94 -0.98
N SER A 26 -38.60 -1.75 -0.14
CA SER A 26 -38.25 -1.91 1.29
C SER A 26 -37.94 -3.37 1.67
N SER A 27 -37.65 -4.24 0.71
CA SER A 27 -37.30 -5.65 0.96
C SER A 27 -36.12 -6.18 0.13
N LEU A 28 -35.15 -5.32 -0.20
CA LEU A 28 -33.83 -5.75 -0.69
C LEU A 28 -32.70 -4.88 -0.08
N ALA A 29 -32.82 -4.56 1.21
CA ALA A 29 -31.65 -4.32 2.04
C ALA A 29 -31.30 -5.64 2.75
N SER A 30 -31.11 -6.71 1.98
CA SER A 30 -30.32 -7.83 2.46
C SER A 30 -28.93 -7.27 2.63
N GLY A 31 -28.53 -7.01 3.88
CA GLY A 31 -27.17 -6.67 4.20
C GLY A 31 -26.27 -7.68 3.50
N ILE A 32 -25.52 -7.21 2.51
CA ILE A 32 -24.32 -7.89 2.08
C ILE A 32 -23.40 -7.75 3.28
N LYS A 33 -23.56 -8.61 4.29
CA LYS A 33 -22.41 -9.05 5.04
C LYS A 33 -21.53 -9.65 3.96
N ALA A 34 -20.43 -8.97 3.64
CA ALA A 34 -19.34 -9.65 2.97
C ALA A 34 -19.11 -10.93 3.78
N ALA A 35 -19.44 -12.07 3.20
CA ALA A 35 -19.05 -13.33 3.81
C ALA A 35 -17.52 -13.24 3.88
N GLU A 36 -16.96 -13.19 5.09
CA GLU A 36 -15.53 -13.38 5.24
C GLU A 36 -15.20 -14.67 4.50
N SER A 37 -14.46 -14.57 3.40
CA SER A 37 -13.95 -15.75 2.72
C SER A 37 -13.17 -16.52 3.77
N GLY A 38 -13.56 -17.77 4.03
CA GLY A 38 -12.83 -18.63 4.97
C GLY A 38 -11.33 -18.70 4.62
N PRO A 39 -10.49 -19.13 5.57
CA PRO A 39 -9.03 -19.16 5.38
C PRO A 39 -8.66 -19.95 4.12
N GLN A 40 -7.61 -19.51 3.42
CA GLN A 40 -7.11 -20.17 2.20
C GLN A 40 -6.80 -21.66 2.44
N PHE A 41 -6.24 -21.96 3.62
CA PHE A 41 -5.95 -23.29 4.10
C PHE A 41 -5.86 -23.30 5.63
N LYS A 42 -5.88 -24.49 6.23
CA LYS A 42 -5.76 -24.66 7.68
C LYS A 42 -4.43 -25.29 8.07
N VAL A 43 -3.86 -24.78 9.16
CA VAL A 43 -2.61 -25.22 9.77
C VAL A 43 -2.87 -25.70 11.20
N ILE A 44 -2.30 -26.84 11.57
CA ILE A 44 -2.25 -27.31 12.97
C ILE A 44 -0.80 -27.50 13.40
N ALA A 45 -0.43 -26.92 14.54
CA ALA A 45 0.88 -27.06 15.14
C ALA A 45 0.82 -27.97 16.37
N PHE A 46 1.80 -28.85 16.51
CA PHE A 46 2.00 -29.71 17.66
C PHE A 46 3.26 -29.30 18.41
N TYR A 47 3.16 -29.29 19.74
CA TYR A 47 4.27 -29.02 20.63
C TYR A 47 4.11 -29.76 21.96
N ASN A 48 5.20 -29.95 22.70
CA ASN A 48 5.14 -30.41 24.09
C ASN A 48 5.32 -29.25 25.07
N GLY A 49 6.29 -28.36 24.82
CA GLY A 49 6.59 -27.22 25.67
C GLY A 49 7.17 -27.63 27.02
N THR A 50 7.94 -28.72 27.07
CA THR A 50 8.42 -29.33 28.34
C THR A 50 9.92 -29.61 28.39
N TRP A 51 10.69 -29.42 27.32
CA TRP A 51 12.09 -29.83 27.22
C TRP A 51 13.04 -28.99 28.08
N ASP A 52 13.53 -27.87 27.55
CA ASP A 52 14.34 -26.91 28.29
C ASP A 52 13.85 -25.49 28.02
N ALA A 53 14.37 -24.55 28.81
CA ALA A 53 13.94 -23.16 28.80
C ALA A 53 14.00 -22.52 27.41
N ALA A 54 14.95 -22.89 26.55
CA ALA A 54 15.10 -22.33 25.22
C ALA A 54 14.04 -22.83 24.23
N HIS A 55 13.75 -24.13 24.21
CA HIS A 55 12.65 -24.69 23.41
C HIS A 55 11.30 -24.17 23.89
N ILE A 56 11.09 -24.07 25.20
CA ILE A 56 9.87 -23.50 25.79
C ILE A 56 9.72 -22.02 25.37
N SER A 57 10.81 -21.26 25.40
CA SER A 57 10.86 -19.87 24.92
C SER A 57 10.49 -19.78 23.44
N PHE A 58 11.04 -20.64 22.58
CA PHE A 58 10.71 -20.72 21.16
C PHE A 58 9.22 -21.05 20.93
N VAL A 59 8.67 -22.07 21.60
CA VAL A 59 7.26 -22.46 21.49
C VAL A 59 6.34 -21.31 21.91
N ASN A 60 6.66 -20.63 23.01
CA ASN A 60 5.89 -19.48 23.48
C ASN A 60 5.91 -18.32 22.48
N GLU A 61 7.05 -18.10 21.81
CA GLU A 61 7.18 -17.12 20.74
C GLU A 61 6.38 -17.53 19.50
N ALA A 62 6.55 -18.77 19.03
CA ALA A 62 5.83 -19.34 17.89
C ALA A 62 4.32 -19.24 18.05
N ASN A 63 3.80 -19.57 19.23
CA ASN A 63 2.37 -19.50 19.54
C ASN A 63 1.81 -18.07 19.57
N LYS A 64 2.66 -17.03 19.60
CA LYS A 64 2.25 -15.63 19.39
C LYS A 64 2.35 -15.21 17.93
N ARG A 65 3.42 -15.61 17.24
CA ARG A 65 3.76 -15.16 15.88
C ARG A 65 2.95 -15.85 14.79
N PHE A 66 2.72 -17.16 14.87
CA PHE A 66 1.93 -17.86 13.85
C PHE A 66 0.47 -17.37 13.75
N PRO A 67 -0.23 -17.01 14.83
CA PRO A 67 -1.53 -16.31 14.73
C PRO A 67 -1.46 -14.96 13.99
N GLU A 68 -0.36 -14.21 14.11
CA GLU A 68 -0.16 -12.97 13.37
C GLU A 68 0.05 -13.24 11.88
N PHE A 69 0.90 -14.21 11.54
CA PHE A 69 1.07 -14.67 10.17
C PHE A 69 -0.25 -15.21 9.58
N ALA A 70 -1.02 -15.96 10.36
CA ALA A 70 -2.32 -16.50 9.94
C ALA A 70 -3.28 -15.37 9.51
N ARG A 71 -3.36 -14.30 10.32
CA ARG A 71 -4.16 -13.11 9.98
C ARG A 71 -3.60 -12.40 8.74
N GLN A 72 -2.30 -12.14 8.70
CA GLN A 72 -1.67 -11.39 7.62
C GLN A 72 -1.76 -12.12 6.27
N TYR A 73 -1.61 -13.43 6.25
CA TYR A 73 -1.53 -14.25 5.03
C TYR A 73 -2.80 -15.08 4.76
N ASN A 74 -3.89 -14.80 5.48
CA ASN A 74 -5.22 -15.41 5.34
C ASN A 74 -5.22 -16.95 5.36
N PHE A 75 -4.58 -17.55 6.36
CA PHE A 75 -4.72 -18.97 6.70
C PHE A 75 -5.21 -19.12 8.14
N SER A 76 -5.74 -20.28 8.55
CA SER A 76 -6.05 -20.52 9.96
C SER A 76 -4.92 -21.25 10.65
N TYR A 77 -4.65 -20.90 11.90
CA TYR A 77 -3.67 -21.57 12.74
C TYR A 77 -4.31 -22.02 14.05
N GLU A 78 -4.08 -23.29 14.38
CA GLU A 78 -4.35 -23.86 15.70
C GLU A 78 -3.06 -24.48 16.22
N ALA A 79 -2.76 -24.31 17.51
CA ALA A 79 -1.67 -25.01 18.17
C ALA A 79 -2.21 -25.90 19.29
N THR A 80 -1.60 -27.07 19.48
CA THR A 80 -2.02 -28.02 20.50
C THR A 80 -0.85 -28.82 21.06
N ASN A 81 -0.93 -29.14 22.35
CA ASN A 81 -0.07 -30.13 22.99
C ASN A 81 -0.74 -31.50 23.16
N ASP A 82 -1.96 -31.65 22.64
CA ASP A 82 -2.66 -32.93 22.59
C ASP A 82 -2.31 -33.67 21.30
N TRP A 83 -1.24 -34.48 21.37
CA TRP A 83 -0.82 -35.32 20.24
C TRP A 83 -1.88 -36.32 19.79
N SER A 84 -2.91 -36.64 20.60
CA SER A 84 -3.98 -37.53 20.14
C SER A 84 -4.75 -36.95 18.94
N LYS A 85 -4.71 -35.62 18.74
CA LYS A 85 -5.22 -34.92 17.55
C LYS A 85 -4.42 -35.21 16.27
N LEU A 86 -3.22 -35.81 16.36
CA LEU A 86 -2.46 -36.27 15.19
C LEU A 86 -2.98 -37.64 14.72
N ASN A 87 -4.23 -37.66 14.26
CA ASN A 87 -4.91 -38.85 13.76
C ASN A 87 -5.56 -38.57 12.39
N THR A 88 -5.86 -39.63 11.62
CA THR A 88 -6.35 -39.51 10.23
C THR A 88 -7.63 -38.67 10.11
N SER A 89 -8.57 -38.81 11.04
CA SER A 89 -9.83 -38.05 11.01
C SER A 89 -9.57 -36.56 11.18
N ASN A 90 -8.80 -36.19 12.21
CA ASN A 90 -8.49 -34.80 12.50
C ASN A 90 -7.55 -34.18 11.46
N LEU A 91 -6.59 -34.92 10.90
CA LEU A 91 -5.66 -34.38 9.91
C LEU A 91 -6.31 -34.07 8.56
N SER A 92 -7.46 -34.70 8.24
CA SER A 92 -8.16 -34.48 6.96
C SER A 92 -8.60 -33.02 6.72
N GLN A 93 -8.74 -32.23 7.78
CA GLN A 93 -9.12 -30.81 7.71
C GLN A 93 -7.94 -29.84 7.59
N TYR A 94 -6.68 -30.28 7.76
CA TYR A 94 -5.50 -29.42 7.74
C TYR A 94 -4.62 -29.67 6.51
N LYS A 95 -4.24 -28.60 5.82
CA LYS A 95 -3.32 -28.68 4.67
C LYS A 95 -1.86 -28.69 5.09
N VAL A 96 -1.55 -28.15 6.27
CA VAL A 96 -0.18 -28.13 6.81
C VAL A 96 -0.19 -28.54 8.28
N VAL A 97 0.75 -29.41 8.66
CA VAL A 97 1.08 -29.78 10.03
C VAL A 97 2.42 -29.15 10.40
N ILE A 98 2.53 -28.55 11.58
CA ILE A 98 3.79 -28.01 12.10
C ILE A 98 4.21 -28.81 13.34
N PHE A 99 5.49 -29.19 13.43
CA PHE A 99 6.10 -29.67 14.68
C PHE A 99 7.03 -28.59 15.22
N LEU A 100 6.68 -27.98 16.35
CA LEU A 100 7.45 -26.87 16.92
C LEU A 100 8.67 -27.37 17.71
N ASP A 101 8.51 -28.37 18.59
CA ASP A 101 9.56 -28.76 19.52
C ASP A 101 9.62 -30.25 19.84
N ASP A 102 8.98 -31.12 19.03
CA ASP A 102 9.06 -32.56 19.22
C ASP A 102 8.63 -33.37 17.99
N VAL A 103 8.81 -34.69 18.08
CA VAL A 103 8.27 -35.69 17.16
C VAL A 103 7.03 -36.38 17.75
N PRO A 104 6.11 -36.87 16.90
CA PRO A 104 4.94 -37.61 17.36
C PRO A 104 5.29 -38.84 18.21
N PRO A 105 4.53 -39.08 19.30
CA PRO A 105 4.59 -40.36 20.00
C PRO A 105 4.25 -41.54 19.07
N ALA A 106 4.75 -42.73 19.41
CA ALA A 106 4.71 -43.90 18.52
C ALA A 106 3.32 -44.24 17.96
N ALA A 107 2.26 -44.05 18.76
CA ALA A 107 0.88 -44.34 18.37
C ALA A 107 0.35 -43.43 17.24
N GLN A 108 0.86 -42.21 17.11
CA GLN A 108 0.42 -41.22 16.11
C GLN A 108 1.21 -41.29 14.80
N ARG A 109 2.39 -41.92 14.82
CA ARG A 109 3.31 -42.02 13.68
C ARG A 109 2.67 -42.54 12.39
N PRO A 110 1.84 -43.62 12.40
CA PRO A 110 1.23 -44.13 11.17
C PRO A 110 0.27 -43.12 10.51
N ALA A 111 -0.48 -42.35 11.31
CA ALA A 111 -1.40 -41.35 10.79
C ALA A 111 -0.65 -40.18 10.12
N PHE A 112 0.46 -39.74 10.72
CA PHE A 112 1.31 -38.72 10.13
C PHE A 112 1.99 -39.20 8.84
N GLU A 113 2.51 -40.43 8.83
CA GLU A 113 3.11 -41.02 7.64
C GLU A 113 2.10 -41.12 6.47
N GLN A 114 0.88 -41.57 6.76
CA GLN A 114 -0.20 -41.60 5.78
C GLN A 114 -0.58 -40.21 5.29
N TYR A 115 -0.64 -39.22 6.19
CA TYR A 115 -0.90 -37.83 5.85
C TYR A 115 0.12 -37.26 4.85
N MET A 116 1.42 -37.48 5.10
CA MET A 116 2.48 -37.03 4.19
C MET A 116 2.43 -37.76 2.84
N LYS A 117 2.20 -39.08 2.83
CA LYS A 117 2.04 -39.87 1.60
C LYS A 117 0.83 -39.44 0.75
N ASN A 118 -0.18 -38.85 1.38
CA ASN A 118 -1.38 -38.33 0.71
C ASN A 118 -1.27 -36.84 0.30
N GLY A 119 -0.07 -36.26 0.36
CA GLY A 119 0.19 -34.89 -0.11
C GLY A 119 -0.10 -33.79 0.92
N GLY A 120 -0.16 -34.15 2.20
CA GLY A 120 -0.15 -33.20 3.31
C GLY A 120 1.13 -32.38 3.36
N GLY A 121 1.05 -31.16 3.90
CA GLY A 121 2.17 -30.26 4.10
C GLY A 121 2.81 -30.44 5.48
N TRP A 122 4.14 -30.34 5.59
CA TRP A 122 4.81 -30.38 6.89
C TRP A 122 5.96 -29.39 7.06
N LEU A 123 5.93 -28.66 8.18
CA LEU A 123 7.03 -27.82 8.64
C LEU A 123 7.53 -28.33 9.99
N GLY A 124 8.79 -28.73 10.06
CA GLY A 124 9.43 -29.12 11.32
C GLY A 124 10.53 -28.18 11.73
N PHE A 125 10.63 -27.93 13.03
CA PHE A 125 11.67 -27.11 13.63
C PHE A 125 12.62 -27.94 14.48
N HIS A 126 13.91 -27.69 14.30
CA HIS A 126 14.99 -28.02 15.23
C HIS A 126 14.94 -29.47 15.76
N VAL A 127 14.56 -29.69 17.02
CA VAL A 127 14.47 -31.02 17.67
C VAL A 127 13.48 -31.97 17.00
N SER A 128 12.57 -31.50 16.15
CA SER A 128 11.67 -32.37 15.39
C SER A 128 12.43 -33.33 14.45
N ALA A 129 13.71 -33.10 14.16
CA ALA A 129 14.53 -34.03 13.38
C ALA A 129 15.55 -34.79 14.23
N PHE A 130 15.64 -34.53 15.54
CA PHE A 130 16.63 -35.13 16.41
C PHE A 130 16.37 -36.64 16.61
N THR A 131 17.42 -37.43 16.40
CA THR A 131 17.47 -38.83 16.83
C THR A 131 18.90 -39.31 16.92
N GLN A 132 19.17 -40.23 17.85
CA GLN A 132 20.41 -41.02 17.84
C GLN A 132 20.20 -42.42 17.24
N ASN A 133 18.94 -42.83 17.05
CA ASN A 133 18.55 -44.12 16.51
C ASN A 133 17.55 -43.92 15.35
N PRO A 134 18.03 -43.68 14.13
CA PRO A 134 17.16 -43.42 12.98
C PRO A 134 16.32 -44.64 12.60
N SER A 135 16.76 -45.86 12.94
CA SER A 135 15.98 -47.09 12.75
C SER A 135 14.72 -47.16 13.63
N SER A 136 14.64 -46.36 14.71
CA SER A 136 13.43 -46.29 15.56
C SER A 136 12.19 -45.79 14.83
N TRP A 137 12.39 -45.07 13.72
CA TRP A 137 11.34 -44.73 12.75
C TRP A 137 12.00 -44.49 11.39
N ASN A 138 12.40 -45.58 10.74
CA ASN A 138 13.23 -45.55 9.53
C ASN A 138 12.69 -44.61 8.45
N TRP A 139 11.39 -44.70 8.16
CA TRP A 139 10.73 -43.83 7.19
C TRP A 139 10.95 -42.35 7.52
N TYR A 140 10.77 -41.93 8.77
CA TYR A 140 10.86 -40.51 9.13
C TYR A 140 12.30 -39.97 9.02
N TYR A 141 13.28 -40.66 9.59
CA TYR A 141 14.65 -40.12 9.68
C TYR A 141 15.51 -40.38 8.44
N ASN A 142 15.35 -41.56 7.80
CA ASN A 142 16.21 -41.96 6.68
C ASN A 142 15.59 -41.65 5.31
N GLU A 143 14.26 -41.69 5.18
CA GLU A 143 13.56 -41.51 3.91
C GLU A 143 12.95 -40.11 3.80
N PHE A 144 12.10 -39.72 4.76
CA PHE A 144 11.35 -38.46 4.75
C PHE A 144 12.25 -37.25 5.01
N LEU A 145 12.96 -37.20 6.15
CA LEU A 145 13.94 -36.14 6.44
C LEU A 145 15.23 -36.33 5.63
N GLY A 146 15.67 -37.58 5.48
CA GLY A 146 16.93 -37.94 4.82
C GLY A 146 18.20 -37.66 5.64
N SER A 147 18.07 -37.13 6.86
CA SER A 147 19.17 -36.70 7.73
C SER A 147 19.88 -37.83 8.47
N GLY A 148 19.20 -38.96 8.71
CA GLY A 148 19.71 -40.03 9.56
C GLY A 148 19.82 -39.58 11.03
N SER A 149 20.90 -39.97 11.71
CA SER A 149 21.16 -39.57 13.09
C SER A 149 21.67 -38.13 13.20
N PHE A 150 21.38 -37.48 14.33
CA PHE A 150 22.14 -36.36 14.86
C PHE A 150 23.63 -36.71 14.94
N ARG A 151 24.49 -35.78 14.55
CA ARG A 151 25.96 -35.95 14.56
C ARG A 151 26.65 -35.04 15.56
N SER A 152 26.34 -33.74 15.53
CA SER A 152 26.89 -32.75 16.45
C SER A 152 26.04 -31.48 16.44
N ASN A 153 26.27 -30.61 17.41
CA ASN A 153 25.64 -29.29 17.50
C ASN A 153 26.70 -28.19 17.72
N THR A 154 26.27 -26.94 17.58
CA THR A 154 26.95 -25.78 18.16
C THR A 154 26.35 -25.44 19.51
N TRP A 155 27.11 -24.87 20.44
CA TRP A 155 26.60 -24.41 21.73
C TRP A 155 27.04 -22.99 22.08
N GLY A 156 26.21 -22.34 22.89
CA GLY A 156 26.10 -20.89 22.91
C GLY A 156 25.34 -20.43 21.67
N PRO A 157 23.99 -20.40 21.71
CA PRO A 157 23.17 -20.01 20.57
C PRO A 157 23.70 -18.74 19.92
N THR A 158 24.03 -18.82 18.63
CA THR A 158 24.79 -17.78 17.92
C THR A 158 24.15 -17.52 16.55
N PRO A 159 24.02 -16.26 16.13
CA PRO A 159 23.60 -15.91 14.77
C PRO A 159 24.51 -16.54 13.71
N ALA A 160 23.95 -17.16 12.68
CA ALA A 160 24.70 -17.60 11.51
C ALA A 160 24.35 -16.73 10.31
N VAL A 161 25.30 -16.53 9.39
CA VAL A 161 24.98 -16.11 8.03
C VAL A 161 24.64 -17.36 7.24
N LEU A 162 23.42 -17.42 6.70
CA LEU A 162 23.00 -18.50 5.82
C LEU A 162 23.11 -18.05 4.37
N ARG A 163 23.50 -18.96 3.49
CA ARG A 163 23.47 -18.78 2.03
C ARG A 163 22.43 -19.68 1.38
N VAL A 164 21.76 -19.13 0.38
CA VAL A 164 20.75 -19.86 -0.41
C VAL A 164 21.43 -20.98 -1.20
N GLY A 165 20.85 -22.18 -1.17
CA GLY A 165 21.30 -23.33 -1.98
C GLY A 165 20.54 -23.44 -3.29
N ASN A 166 19.22 -23.27 -3.25
CA ASN A 166 18.35 -23.19 -4.43
C ASN A 166 17.55 -21.88 -4.40
N SER A 167 17.91 -20.93 -5.25
CA SER A 167 17.23 -19.62 -5.35
C SER A 167 16.00 -19.63 -6.26
N THR A 168 15.64 -20.76 -6.85
CA THR A 168 14.47 -20.88 -7.74
C THR A 168 13.28 -21.54 -7.06
N HIS A 169 13.51 -22.18 -5.91
CA HIS A 169 12.46 -22.85 -5.16
C HIS A 169 11.39 -21.83 -4.71
N PRO A 170 10.09 -22.17 -4.73
CA PRO A 170 9.02 -21.27 -4.28
C PRO A 170 9.22 -20.65 -2.90
N ILE A 171 9.93 -21.37 -2.01
CA ILE A 171 10.24 -20.95 -0.64
C ILE A 171 11.26 -19.80 -0.60
N THR A 172 12.19 -19.76 -1.55
CA THR A 172 13.42 -18.95 -1.48
C THR A 172 13.56 -17.95 -2.63
N ARG A 173 12.71 -18.02 -3.67
CA ARG A 173 12.87 -17.23 -4.91
C ARG A 173 12.88 -15.71 -4.73
N ASP A 174 12.21 -15.23 -3.69
CA ASP A 174 12.07 -13.81 -3.37
C ASP A 174 12.88 -13.41 -2.11
N LEU A 175 13.83 -14.26 -1.70
CA LEU A 175 14.70 -14.05 -0.54
C LEU A 175 16.12 -13.70 -0.98
N PRO A 176 16.89 -12.95 -0.16
CA PRO A 176 18.27 -12.61 -0.48
C PRO A 176 19.17 -13.85 -0.53
N ALA A 177 20.23 -13.76 -1.34
CA ALA A 177 21.20 -14.84 -1.50
C ALA A 177 21.91 -15.22 -0.19
N THR A 178 22.06 -14.26 0.72
CA THR A 178 22.50 -14.49 2.09
C THR A 178 21.69 -13.64 3.07
N TYR A 179 21.54 -14.11 4.31
CA TYR A 179 21.01 -13.30 5.42
C TYR A 179 21.58 -13.77 6.75
N LYS A 180 21.59 -12.88 7.74
CA LYS A 180 22.02 -13.19 9.11
C LYS A 180 20.80 -13.58 9.94
N THR A 181 20.83 -14.75 10.56
CA THR A 181 19.73 -15.26 11.39
C THR A 181 19.74 -14.61 12.77
N PRO A 182 18.62 -14.68 13.51
CA PRO A 182 18.65 -14.62 14.96
C PRO A 182 19.52 -15.74 15.55
N ALA A 183 19.92 -15.59 16.80
CA ALA A 183 20.73 -16.58 17.49
C ALA A 183 19.94 -17.88 17.71
N SER A 184 20.54 -19.02 17.34
CA SER A 184 20.01 -20.34 17.62
C SER A 184 21.12 -21.36 17.87
N GLU A 185 20.75 -22.51 18.43
CA GLU A 185 21.58 -23.71 18.42
C GLU A 185 21.48 -24.36 17.03
N TRP A 186 22.59 -24.85 16.48
CA TRP A 186 22.61 -25.45 15.14
C TRP A 186 23.00 -26.93 15.19
N TYR A 187 22.28 -27.81 14.47
CA TYR A 187 22.56 -29.25 14.39
C TYR A 187 23.19 -29.65 13.06
N SER A 188 24.01 -30.69 13.12
CA SER A 188 24.54 -31.41 11.97
C SER A 188 24.09 -32.87 12.00
N TRP A 189 24.09 -33.47 10.82
CA TRP A 189 23.51 -34.78 10.58
C TRP A 189 24.57 -35.76 10.10
N SER A 190 24.32 -37.04 10.35
CA SER A 190 25.22 -38.14 9.95
C SER A 190 25.23 -38.36 8.42
N VAL A 191 24.14 -38.02 7.74
CA VAL A 191 24.01 -38.14 6.29
C VAL A 191 24.36 -36.82 5.61
N ASP A 192 25.23 -36.88 4.60
CA ASP A 192 25.49 -35.76 3.71
C ASP A 192 24.35 -35.59 2.70
N LEU A 193 23.49 -34.61 2.95
CA LEU A 193 22.29 -34.35 2.15
C LEU A 193 22.60 -33.97 0.69
N ARG A 194 23.82 -33.53 0.38
CA ARG A 194 24.23 -33.24 -1.01
C ARG A 194 24.22 -34.48 -1.89
N ASN A 195 24.34 -35.66 -1.29
CA ASN A 195 24.34 -36.95 -1.98
C ASN A 195 22.92 -37.54 -2.11
N LYS A 196 21.89 -36.82 -1.66
CA LYS A 196 20.49 -37.27 -1.73
C LYS A 196 19.77 -36.55 -2.89
N PRO A 197 19.47 -37.23 -4.01
CA PRO A 197 18.93 -36.56 -5.20
C PRO A 197 17.51 -36.00 -4.98
N ASN A 198 16.75 -36.59 -4.06
CA ASN A 198 15.43 -36.13 -3.65
C ASN A 198 15.47 -34.99 -2.62
N ILE A 199 16.65 -34.61 -2.10
CA ILE A 199 16.76 -33.46 -1.20
C ILE A 199 17.10 -32.21 -2.01
N ASP A 200 16.41 -31.12 -1.67
CA ASP A 200 16.70 -29.77 -2.13
C ASP A 200 17.17 -28.93 -0.95
N ILE A 201 18.43 -28.52 -0.96
CA ILE A 201 19.03 -27.71 0.12
C ILE A 201 18.68 -26.24 -0.13
N LEU A 202 17.82 -25.68 0.71
CA LEU A 202 17.30 -24.33 0.56
C LEU A 202 18.26 -23.30 1.15
N TYR A 203 18.80 -23.57 2.34
CA TYR A 203 19.84 -22.76 2.99
C TYR A 203 20.88 -23.63 3.70
N SER A 204 22.12 -23.15 3.69
CA SER A 204 23.25 -23.74 4.42
C SER A 204 24.07 -22.66 5.11
N VAL A 205 24.86 -23.03 6.13
CA VAL A 205 25.80 -22.10 6.77
C VAL A 205 26.78 -21.55 5.74
N ASP A 206 26.89 -20.22 5.67
CA ASP A 206 27.91 -19.53 4.91
C ASP A 206 29.26 -19.58 5.66
N PRO A 207 30.42 -19.76 4.99
CA PRO A 207 31.69 -19.95 5.65
C PRO A 207 32.14 -18.72 6.45
N VAL A 208 31.59 -17.53 6.17
CA VAL A 208 31.84 -16.32 6.98
C VAL A 208 31.38 -16.48 8.43
N SER A 209 30.52 -17.46 8.71
CA SER A 209 30.02 -17.73 10.06
C SER A 209 31.00 -18.51 10.93
N PHE A 210 32.10 -19.03 10.37
CA PHE A 210 33.05 -19.83 11.14
C PHE A 210 34.11 -18.96 11.84
N PRO A 211 34.48 -19.26 13.10
CA PRO A 211 33.91 -20.31 13.95
C PRO A 211 32.47 -19.99 14.39
N LEU A 212 31.59 -20.99 14.33
CA LEU A 212 30.17 -20.88 14.71
C LEU A 212 29.93 -21.62 16.02
N GLY A 213 29.38 -20.91 17.01
CA GLY A 213 29.28 -21.35 18.40
C GLY A 213 30.28 -20.61 19.30
N THR A 214 29.99 -20.55 20.60
CA THR A 214 30.88 -19.91 21.59
C THR A 214 31.46 -20.90 22.58
N ASP A 215 30.91 -22.12 22.69
CA ASP A 215 31.52 -23.21 23.46
C ASP A 215 32.63 -23.88 22.64
N PRO A 216 33.89 -23.88 23.09
CA PRO A 216 35.00 -24.49 22.35
C PRO A 216 34.82 -25.98 22.01
N ASN A 217 34.05 -26.73 22.82
CA ASN A 217 33.79 -28.16 22.61
C ASN A 217 32.60 -28.41 21.66
N GLN A 218 31.79 -27.39 21.42
CA GLN A 218 30.60 -27.42 20.57
C GLN A 218 30.62 -26.20 19.65
N SER A 219 31.71 -26.04 18.91
CA SER A 219 31.85 -25.03 17.85
C SER A 219 32.23 -25.70 16.54
N TRP A 220 31.73 -25.16 15.44
CA TRP A 220 32.13 -25.58 14.10
C TRP A 220 33.14 -24.58 13.53
N TYR A 221 34.25 -25.08 13.01
CA TYR A 221 35.34 -24.24 12.49
C TYR A 221 35.42 -24.23 10.96
N SER A 222 34.79 -25.21 10.31
CA SER A 222 34.66 -25.32 8.85
C SER A 222 33.65 -26.41 8.53
N GLY A 223 33.19 -26.46 7.27
CA GLY A 223 32.35 -27.54 6.78
C GLY A 223 31.16 -27.04 5.96
N PHE A 224 30.31 -27.97 5.54
CA PHE A 224 29.06 -27.69 4.86
C PHE A 224 27.91 -28.20 5.73
N TYR A 225 27.06 -27.28 6.18
CA TYR A 225 25.97 -27.57 7.10
C TYR A 225 24.64 -27.13 6.47
N PRO A 226 23.82 -28.05 5.93
CA PRO A 226 22.48 -27.72 5.47
C PRO A 226 21.59 -27.44 6.69
N ILE A 227 20.96 -26.27 6.70
CA ILE A 227 20.17 -25.76 7.83
C ILE A 227 18.68 -25.75 7.48
N VAL A 228 18.35 -25.56 6.20
CA VAL A 228 16.97 -25.60 5.71
C VAL A 228 16.94 -26.43 4.44
N TRP A 229 16.06 -27.43 4.39
CA TRP A 229 15.91 -28.25 3.19
C TRP A 229 14.48 -28.76 3.02
N SER A 230 14.20 -29.20 1.80
CA SER A 230 12.97 -29.89 1.43
C SER A 230 13.30 -31.26 0.84
N ASN A 231 12.46 -32.25 1.09
CA ASN A 231 12.47 -33.50 0.34
C ASN A 231 11.42 -33.42 -0.77
N LYS A 232 11.85 -33.48 -2.03
CA LYS A 232 11.06 -33.33 -3.26
C LYS A 232 9.92 -34.34 -3.39
N ASP A 233 10.02 -35.47 -2.69
CA ASP A 233 8.98 -36.50 -2.67
C ASP A 233 7.76 -36.07 -1.83
N TYR A 234 7.88 -34.99 -1.04
CA TYR A 234 6.86 -34.50 -0.12
C TYR A 234 6.70 -32.97 -0.16
N LYS A 235 5.55 -32.47 0.27
CA LYS A 235 5.39 -31.04 0.57
C LYS A 235 5.92 -30.77 1.97
N MET A 236 7.23 -30.60 2.09
CA MET A 236 7.83 -30.44 3.41
C MET A 236 8.95 -29.41 3.42
N MET A 237 9.18 -28.82 4.58
CA MET A 237 10.40 -28.08 4.90
C MET A 237 10.85 -28.46 6.31
N TYR A 238 12.12 -28.81 6.44
CA TYR A 238 12.76 -28.83 7.75
C TYR A 238 13.56 -27.53 7.94
N ALA A 239 13.42 -26.94 9.12
CA ALA A 239 14.04 -25.71 9.54
C ALA A 239 14.88 -26.00 10.80
N ASN A 240 16.20 -25.91 10.71
CA ASN A 240 17.06 -26.23 11.85
C ASN A 240 17.03 -25.18 12.98
N MET A 241 16.63 -23.94 12.73
CA MET A 241 16.35 -22.96 13.79
C MET A 241 15.15 -23.41 14.64
N GLY A 242 15.06 -22.95 15.89
CA GLY A 242 13.97 -23.31 16.81
C GLY A 242 14.39 -23.41 18.28
N HIS A 243 15.51 -22.79 18.63
CA HIS A 243 16.07 -22.74 19.98
C HIS A 243 16.49 -21.30 20.26
N ASN A 244 15.76 -20.59 21.14
CA ASN A 244 16.10 -19.22 21.50
C ASN A 244 17.33 -19.18 22.42
N ASP A 245 18.12 -18.11 22.38
CA ASP A 245 19.17 -17.86 23.36
C ASP A 245 18.53 -17.50 24.70
N MET A 246 19.08 -18.03 25.79
CA MET A 246 18.55 -17.88 27.14
C MET A 246 19.65 -17.43 28.09
N ASN A 247 19.30 -16.53 28.99
CA ASN A 247 20.03 -16.39 30.25
C ASN A 247 19.47 -17.42 31.24
N TYR A 248 20.18 -18.54 31.39
CA TYR A 248 19.74 -19.63 32.26
C TYR A 248 19.80 -19.28 33.76
N ALA A 249 20.59 -18.27 34.16
CA ALA A 249 20.71 -17.88 35.57
C ALA A 249 19.43 -17.25 36.13
N ASN A 250 18.66 -16.57 35.29
CA ASN A 250 17.41 -15.89 35.65
C ASN A 250 16.22 -16.31 34.76
N ASN A 251 16.41 -17.31 33.90
CA ASN A 251 15.40 -17.85 32.99
C ASN A 251 14.76 -16.80 32.05
N THR A 252 15.57 -15.88 31.52
CA THR A 252 15.10 -14.83 30.58
C THR A 252 15.58 -15.06 29.15
N THR A 253 14.69 -14.87 28.18
CA THR A 253 15.00 -14.95 26.74
C THR A 253 15.92 -13.82 26.28
N LYS A 254 16.94 -14.15 25.49
CA LYS A 254 17.93 -13.22 24.92
C LYS A 254 17.83 -13.07 23.40
N SER A 255 17.29 -14.06 22.70
CA SER A 255 17.00 -13.98 21.26
C SER A 255 15.60 -14.50 20.96
N PHE A 256 15.10 -14.10 19.79
CA PHE A 256 13.76 -14.43 19.32
C PHE A 256 13.86 -14.95 17.89
N THR A 257 13.42 -16.19 17.65
CA THR A 257 13.55 -16.86 16.35
C THR A 257 12.80 -16.12 15.24
N PHE A 258 11.73 -15.39 15.55
CA PHE A 258 10.91 -14.65 14.60
C PHE A 258 11.20 -13.14 14.59
N SER A 259 12.35 -12.71 15.15
CA SER A 259 12.78 -11.30 15.14
C SER A 259 13.39 -10.83 13.81
N ASP A 260 13.74 -11.75 12.90
CA ASP A 260 14.26 -11.42 11.58
C ASP A 260 13.20 -11.62 10.49
N GLU A 261 12.99 -10.59 9.67
CA GLU A 261 11.96 -10.61 8.63
C GLU A 261 12.30 -11.51 7.44
N THR A 262 13.58 -11.71 7.14
CA THR A 262 13.97 -12.64 6.06
C THR A 262 13.63 -14.08 6.46
N GLN A 263 13.94 -14.44 7.69
CA GLN A 263 13.58 -15.73 8.28
C GLN A 263 12.06 -15.90 8.39
N ASN A 264 11.32 -14.85 8.79
CA ASN A 264 9.85 -14.89 8.81
C ASN A 264 9.30 -15.16 7.40
N LYS A 265 9.78 -14.43 6.38
CA LYS A 265 9.37 -14.65 4.98
C LYS A 265 9.69 -16.05 4.48
N LEU A 266 10.84 -16.62 4.86
CA LEU A 266 11.18 -18.01 4.57
C LEU A 266 10.11 -18.97 5.10
N ILE A 267 9.74 -18.83 6.37
CA ILE A 267 8.74 -19.65 7.03
C ILE A 267 7.35 -19.47 6.39
N ILE A 268 6.97 -18.22 6.11
CA ILE A 268 5.68 -17.88 5.47
C ILE A 268 5.61 -18.44 4.05
N ASN A 269 6.66 -18.27 3.24
CA ASN A 269 6.72 -18.83 1.88
C ASN A 269 6.55 -20.36 1.91
N ALA A 270 7.14 -21.04 2.90
CA ALA A 270 6.96 -22.47 3.09
C ALA A 270 5.50 -22.85 3.40
N LEU A 271 4.86 -22.17 4.35
CA LEU A 271 3.45 -22.42 4.70
C LEU A 271 2.53 -22.25 3.50
N LEU A 272 2.70 -21.17 2.73
CA LEU A 272 1.89 -20.87 1.56
C LEU A 272 2.11 -21.91 0.45
N TRP A 273 3.36 -22.22 0.13
CA TRP A 273 3.69 -23.24 -0.86
C TRP A 273 3.10 -24.61 -0.51
N MET A 274 3.23 -25.05 0.75
CA MET A 274 2.68 -26.34 1.19
C MET A 274 1.15 -26.33 1.24
N GLY A 275 0.57 -25.25 1.78
CA GLY A 275 -0.87 -25.06 1.94
C GLY A 275 -1.62 -24.86 0.61
N GLY A 276 -0.90 -24.62 -0.49
CA GLY A 276 -1.50 -24.14 -1.74
C GLY A 276 -2.05 -22.72 -1.62
N GLY A 277 -1.65 -22.01 -0.57
CA GLY A 277 -1.97 -20.61 -0.37
C GLY A 277 -1.16 -19.74 -1.30
N GLN A 278 -1.76 -18.63 -1.70
CA GLN A 278 -1.03 -17.54 -2.31
C GLN A 278 -0.62 -16.58 -1.21
N GLN A 279 0.56 -15.97 -1.37
CA GLN A 279 0.88 -14.73 -0.66
C GLN A 279 -0.38 -13.83 -0.72
N PRO A 280 -0.81 -13.16 0.38
CA PRO A 280 -1.82 -12.14 0.32
C PRO A 280 -1.32 -11.21 -0.76
N GLN A 281 -1.96 -11.29 -1.91
CA GLN A 281 -1.45 -10.65 -3.10
C GLN A 281 -1.57 -9.16 -2.84
N PRO A 282 -0.48 -8.37 -2.83
CA PRO A 282 -0.61 -7.02 -3.32
C PRO A 282 -0.43 -7.05 -4.86
N ASN A 283 -0.67 -8.19 -5.55
CA ASN A 283 -0.89 -8.18 -7.01
C ASN A 283 -2.19 -7.46 -7.40
N THR A 284 -3.07 -7.17 -6.46
CA THR A 284 -4.00 -6.04 -6.64
C THR A 284 -3.24 -4.77 -6.30
N PHE A 285 -2.68 -4.16 -7.33
CA PHE A 285 -2.22 -2.79 -7.25
C PHE A 285 -3.34 -1.90 -6.68
N TYR A 286 -3.00 -1.03 -5.73
CA TYR A 286 -3.94 0.00 -5.29
C TYR A 286 -4.22 0.93 -6.47
N SER A 287 -5.49 1.05 -6.84
CA SER A 287 -5.92 2.01 -7.86
C SER A 287 -5.58 3.41 -7.39
N VAL A 288 -4.92 4.18 -8.26
CA VAL A 288 -4.64 5.60 -8.05
C VAL A 288 -5.36 6.38 -9.16
N PRO A 289 -6.30 7.29 -8.82
CA PRO A 289 -6.64 7.78 -7.47
C PRO A 289 -7.25 6.76 -6.50
N GLY A 290 -6.95 6.90 -5.20
CA GLY A 290 -7.45 6.01 -4.14
C GLY A 290 -6.83 6.25 -2.76
N THR A 291 -7.35 5.53 -1.76
CA THR A 291 -6.81 5.50 -0.38
C THR A 291 -6.19 4.13 -0.11
N ILE A 292 -5.08 4.11 0.61
CA ILE A 292 -4.29 2.95 1.01
C ILE A 292 -4.12 3.03 2.53
N GLU A 293 -4.58 2.03 3.27
CA GLU A 293 -4.26 1.93 4.71
C GLU A 293 -2.76 1.67 4.88
N ALA A 294 -2.12 2.38 5.80
CA ALA A 294 -0.66 2.40 5.90
C ALA A 294 -0.09 1.03 6.29
N GLU A 295 -0.81 0.25 7.11
CA GLU A 295 -0.43 -1.10 7.50
C GLU A 295 -0.48 -2.12 6.35
N ASN A 296 -1.12 -1.78 5.22
CA ASN A 296 -1.26 -2.66 4.08
C ASN A 296 -0.10 -2.52 3.07
N TYR A 297 1.14 -2.50 3.55
CA TYR A 297 2.34 -2.46 2.72
C TYR A 297 2.65 -3.84 2.11
N SER A 298 3.30 -3.87 0.94
CA SER A 298 3.84 -5.10 0.31
C SER A 298 5.17 -5.54 0.88
N SER A 299 5.96 -4.59 1.38
CA SER A 299 7.22 -4.81 2.07
C SER A 299 7.55 -3.60 2.94
N MET A 300 8.33 -3.81 3.99
CA MET A 300 8.75 -2.76 4.91
C MET A 300 10.14 -3.04 5.49
N MET A 301 10.70 -2.05 6.18
CA MET A 301 11.84 -2.17 7.07
C MET A 301 11.63 -1.29 8.29
N GLY A 302 11.89 -1.86 9.48
CA GLY A 302 12.02 -1.14 10.75
C GLY A 302 10.72 -0.72 11.45
N ILE A 303 9.60 -0.73 10.74
CA ILE A 303 8.32 -0.29 11.30
C ILE A 303 7.63 -1.38 12.15
N GLN A 304 6.65 -0.96 12.95
CA GLN A 304 5.66 -1.83 13.61
C GLN A 304 4.24 -1.31 13.36
N THR A 305 3.24 -2.09 13.77
CA THR A 305 1.83 -1.68 13.70
C THR A 305 1.18 -1.71 15.08
N GLU A 306 0.30 -0.75 15.36
CA GLU A 306 -0.54 -0.72 16.57
C GLU A 306 -1.98 -0.36 16.22
N SER A 307 -2.92 -0.57 17.15
CA SER A 307 -4.30 -0.13 16.99
C SER A 307 -4.39 1.40 16.97
N THR A 308 -5.06 1.94 15.96
CA THR A 308 -5.27 3.38 15.82
C THR A 308 -6.51 3.84 16.57
N SER A 309 -6.45 5.03 17.17
CA SER A 309 -7.62 5.74 17.71
C SER A 309 -8.21 6.76 16.71
N ASP A 310 -7.74 6.80 15.47
CA ASP A 310 -8.30 7.66 14.44
C ASP A 310 -9.71 7.22 14.05
N ILE A 311 -10.43 8.10 13.35
CA ILE A 311 -11.75 7.78 12.81
C ILE A 311 -11.61 6.63 11.80
N GLY A 312 -12.40 5.57 12.00
CA GLY A 312 -12.36 4.35 11.19
C GLY A 312 -11.77 3.13 11.93
N GLY A 313 -10.97 3.35 12.97
CA GLY A 313 -10.24 2.27 13.65
C GLY A 313 -9.23 1.60 12.71
N GLY A 314 -8.85 0.35 13.00
CA GLY A 314 -7.83 -0.39 12.24
C GLY A 314 -6.47 -0.37 12.92
N LEU A 315 -5.41 -0.44 12.13
CA LEU A 315 -4.04 -0.29 12.59
C LEU A 315 -3.43 0.99 12.02
N ASN A 316 -2.33 1.44 12.62
CA ASN A 316 -1.43 2.41 11.99
C ASN A 316 -0.01 1.84 11.94
N VAL A 317 0.80 2.36 11.03
CA VAL A 317 2.25 2.17 11.04
C VAL A 317 2.85 3.11 12.08
N GLY A 318 3.77 2.59 12.89
CA GLY A 318 4.46 3.31 13.95
C GLY A 318 5.85 2.75 14.23
N TRP A 319 6.48 3.18 15.32
CA TRP A 319 7.90 2.92 15.61
C TRP A 319 8.81 3.30 14.45
N ILE A 320 8.45 4.37 13.74
CA ILE A 320 9.20 4.84 12.58
C ILE A 320 10.47 5.54 13.07
N ASP A 321 11.62 4.98 12.71
CA ASP A 321 12.95 5.53 12.91
C ASP A 321 13.57 6.04 11.60
N ALA A 322 14.63 6.82 11.73
CA ALA A 322 15.36 7.33 10.56
C ALA A 322 16.00 6.17 9.77
N GLY A 323 15.62 6.05 8.49
CA GLY A 323 16.09 4.99 7.59
C GLY A 323 15.02 3.92 7.28
N ASP A 324 13.91 3.92 8.03
CA ASP A 324 12.80 2.99 7.81
C ASP A 324 12.06 3.28 6.51
N TRP A 325 11.31 2.28 6.04
CA TRP A 325 10.49 2.45 4.85
C TRP A 325 9.35 1.44 4.75
N VAL A 326 8.35 1.78 3.93
CA VAL A 326 7.23 0.93 3.52
C VAL A 326 7.02 1.04 2.00
N ASN A 327 6.63 -0.05 1.35
CA ASN A 327 6.38 -0.12 -0.10
C ASN A 327 4.92 -0.49 -0.39
N TYR A 328 4.34 0.12 -1.42
CA TYR A 328 2.98 -0.14 -1.90
C TYR A 328 2.95 -0.28 -3.43
N PRO A 329 2.40 -1.37 -3.98
CA PRO A 329 2.16 -1.47 -5.42
C PRO A 329 0.93 -0.65 -5.78
N ILE A 330 1.11 0.32 -6.67
CA ILE A 330 0.05 1.21 -7.15
C ILE A 330 -0.15 1.09 -8.66
N LYS A 331 -1.39 1.25 -9.12
CA LYS A 331 -1.75 1.31 -10.54
C LYS A 331 -2.34 2.67 -10.82
N VAL A 332 -1.54 3.50 -11.46
CA VAL A 332 -1.85 4.90 -11.74
C VAL A 332 -2.66 4.99 -13.03
N SER A 333 -3.85 5.58 -12.95
CA SER A 333 -4.81 5.65 -14.05
C SER A 333 -4.30 6.43 -15.25
N SER A 334 -3.49 7.48 -15.04
CA SER A 334 -2.94 8.33 -16.10
C SER A 334 -1.67 9.05 -15.64
N SER A 335 -0.77 9.39 -16.57
CA SER A 335 0.41 10.20 -16.23
C SER A 335 -0.02 11.62 -15.91
N ASN A 336 0.12 12.05 -14.65
CA ASN A 336 -0.32 13.38 -14.21
C ASN A 336 0.39 13.82 -12.92
N THR A 337 0.12 15.05 -12.48
CA THR A 337 0.38 15.48 -11.12
C THR A 337 -0.72 14.95 -10.19
N TYR A 338 -0.32 14.36 -9.07
CA TYR A 338 -1.19 13.86 -8.02
C TYR A 338 -0.84 14.55 -6.71
N THR A 339 -1.86 14.87 -5.91
CA THR A 339 -1.68 15.26 -4.51
C THR A 339 -1.68 13.99 -3.67
N ILE A 340 -0.56 13.72 -3.01
CA ILE A 340 -0.43 12.65 -2.02
C ILE A 340 -0.65 13.24 -0.62
N SER A 341 -1.54 12.62 0.14
CA SER A 341 -1.90 13.01 1.50
C SER A 341 -1.60 11.87 2.46
N TYR A 342 -1.05 12.21 3.62
CA TYR A 342 -0.73 11.27 4.69
C TYR A 342 -1.50 11.66 5.94
N ARG A 343 -2.14 10.68 6.57
CA ARG A 343 -2.76 10.85 7.89
C ARG A 343 -1.74 10.50 8.96
N VAL A 344 -1.26 11.50 9.68
CA VAL A 344 -0.09 11.39 10.55
C VAL A 344 -0.39 11.83 11.97
N ALA A 345 0.34 11.26 12.93
CA ALA A 345 0.34 11.68 14.33
C ALA A 345 1.77 11.74 14.86
N SER A 346 2.14 12.83 15.55
CA SER A 346 3.47 12.99 16.14
C SER A 346 3.39 13.82 17.43
N PRO A 347 3.94 13.36 18.56
CA PRO A 347 3.97 14.15 19.79
C PRO A 347 4.74 15.47 19.62
N THR A 348 5.91 15.43 18.98
CA THR A 348 6.86 16.55 18.94
C THR A 348 7.09 17.11 17.54
N GLY A 349 6.61 16.45 16.48
CA GLY A 349 6.97 16.78 15.10
C GLY A 349 8.44 16.47 14.80
N GLY A 350 8.93 16.98 13.67
CA GLY A 350 10.33 16.83 13.24
C GLY A 350 10.63 15.53 12.47
N GLY A 351 9.61 14.71 12.23
CA GLY A 351 9.68 13.58 11.32
C GLY A 351 9.55 14.01 9.86
N ARG A 352 9.93 13.16 8.92
CA ARG A 352 9.87 13.45 7.49
C ARG A 352 9.45 12.22 6.69
N ILE A 353 8.55 12.42 5.72
CA ILE A 353 8.14 11.40 4.75
C ILE A 353 8.72 11.77 3.39
N GLN A 354 9.35 10.81 2.73
CA GLN A 354 9.88 10.92 1.37
C GLN A 354 9.22 9.87 0.47
N ALA A 355 8.43 10.32 -0.51
CA ALA A 355 7.89 9.45 -1.54
C ALA A 355 8.95 9.16 -2.60
N GLU A 356 9.20 7.88 -2.89
CA GLU A 356 10.17 7.42 -3.88
C GLU A 356 9.52 6.47 -4.91
N GLN A 357 10.09 6.44 -6.11
CA GLN A 357 9.70 5.48 -7.14
C GLN A 357 10.32 4.11 -6.84
N GLY A 358 9.60 3.27 -6.09
CA GLY A 358 10.03 1.95 -5.64
C GLY A 358 11.42 1.99 -4.99
N ASN A 359 12.25 0.98 -5.29
CA ASN A 359 13.62 0.86 -4.77
C ASN A 359 14.68 1.54 -5.66
N THR A 360 14.27 2.45 -6.56
CA THR A 360 15.22 3.10 -7.50
C THR A 360 16.03 4.23 -6.85
N GLY A 361 15.60 4.72 -5.68
CA GLY A 361 16.16 5.90 -5.02
C GLY A 361 15.72 7.23 -5.65
N ARG A 362 14.88 7.21 -6.69
CA ARG A 362 14.32 8.44 -7.28
C ARG A 362 13.24 9.02 -6.38
N VAL A 363 13.52 10.19 -5.81
CA VAL A 363 12.57 10.96 -4.98
C VAL A 363 11.50 11.61 -5.86
N LEU A 364 10.24 11.35 -5.53
CA LEU A 364 9.06 11.95 -6.15
C LEU A 364 8.62 13.23 -5.41
N GLY A 365 8.83 13.29 -4.10
CA GLY A 365 8.56 14.43 -3.25
C GLY A 365 8.86 14.13 -1.78
N SER A 366 8.84 15.15 -0.93
CA SER A 366 9.04 14.99 0.52
C SER A 366 8.24 16.01 1.30
N ILE A 367 7.84 15.65 2.52
CA ILE A 367 7.08 16.53 3.42
C ILE A 367 7.49 16.32 4.88
N GLU A 368 7.52 17.41 5.64
CA GLU A 368 7.76 17.41 7.08
C GLU A 368 6.48 17.05 7.85
N VAL A 369 6.64 16.30 8.94
CA VAL A 369 5.55 15.91 9.83
C VAL A 369 5.49 16.90 11.01
N PRO A 370 4.40 17.68 11.16
CA PRO A 370 4.25 18.63 12.26
C PRO A 370 3.93 17.91 13.57
N SER A 371 4.14 18.61 14.69
CA SER A 371 3.61 18.15 15.99
C SER A 371 2.08 18.19 15.97
N THR A 372 1.46 17.08 16.37
CA THR A 372 0.02 16.95 16.61
C THR A 372 -0.31 16.87 18.10
N GLY A 373 0.72 16.85 18.97
CA GLY A 373 0.57 16.82 20.43
C GLY A 373 0.19 15.45 21.01
N GLY A 374 0.41 14.36 20.26
CA GLY A 374 0.31 12.98 20.77
C GLY A 374 0.43 11.91 19.68
N TRP A 375 0.78 10.68 20.07
CA TRP A 375 0.96 9.52 19.18
C TRP A 375 -0.31 9.07 18.43
N GLN A 376 -1.46 9.48 18.96
CA GLN A 376 -2.78 9.11 18.45
C GLN A 376 -3.66 10.36 18.22
N LYS A 377 -3.02 11.53 18.06
CA LYS A 377 -3.67 12.77 17.63
C LYS A 377 -3.35 13.01 16.17
N TRP A 378 -4.38 12.98 15.33
CA TRP A 378 -4.19 12.84 13.89
C TRP A 378 -4.43 14.14 13.13
N THR A 379 -3.55 14.44 12.17
CA THR A 379 -3.74 15.48 11.17
C THR A 379 -3.45 14.94 9.78
N THR A 380 -3.84 15.65 8.73
CA THR A 380 -3.53 15.28 7.36
C THR A 380 -2.57 16.31 6.77
N ILE A 381 -1.46 15.82 6.22
CA ILE A 381 -0.46 16.62 5.49
C ILE A 381 -0.42 16.16 4.04
N SER A 382 -0.08 17.06 3.11
CA SER A 382 -0.06 16.71 1.68
C SER A 382 0.97 17.50 0.88
N HIS A 383 1.45 16.88 -0.18
CA HIS A 383 2.27 17.53 -1.21
C HIS A 383 1.95 16.93 -2.57
N ASP A 384 2.49 17.54 -3.62
CA ASP A 384 2.29 17.05 -4.98
C ASP A 384 3.45 16.16 -5.43
N VAL A 385 3.13 15.20 -6.31
CA VAL A 385 4.07 14.30 -6.98
C VAL A 385 3.66 14.11 -8.43
N ASN A 386 4.62 13.85 -9.32
CA ASN A 386 4.33 13.44 -10.69
C ASN A 386 4.42 11.91 -10.80
N LEU A 387 3.32 11.28 -11.19
CA LEU A 387 3.25 9.83 -11.36
C LEU A 387 3.01 9.49 -12.83
N SER A 388 3.73 8.48 -13.33
CA SER A 388 3.49 7.93 -14.67
C SER A 388 2.34 6.93 -14.64
N ALA A 389 1.57 6.83 -15.73
CA ALA A 389 0.51 5.83 -15.87
C ALA A 389 1.06 4.40 -15.76
N GLY A 390 0.24 3.51 -15.23
CA GLY A 390 0.53 2.09 -15.14
C GLY A 390 0.97 1.63 -13.76
N GLU A 391 1.48 0.41 -13.74
CA GLU A 391 1.82 -0.36 -12.55
C GLU A 391 3.22 0.01 -12.05
N GLN A 392 3.34 0.39 -10.78
CA GLN A 392 4.63 0.76 -10.17
C GLN A 392 4.61 0.58 -8.64
N GLN A 393 5.78 0.68 -8.02
CA GLN A 393 5.91 0.72 -6.56
C GLN A 393 6.02 2.16 -6.09
N LEU A 394 5.23 2.52 -5.08
CA LEU A 394 5.39 3.72 -4.28
C LEU A 394 6.08 3.32 -2.98
N LYS A 395 7.29 3.84 -2.77
CA LYS A 395 8.01 3.69 -1.50
C LYS A 395 7.81 4.94 -0.66
N LEU A 396 7.47 4.79 0.61
CA LEU A 396 7.63 5.85 1.59
C LEU A 396 8.89 5.54 2.38
N PHE A 397 9.92 6.35 2.18
CA PHE A 397 11.14 6.36 2.97
C PHE A 397 11.03 7.40 4.08
N PHE A 398 11.59 7.11 5.24
CA PHE A 398 11.51 7.98 6.42
C PHE A 398 12.91 8.48 6.82
N PRO A 399 13.37 9.63 6.28
CA PRO A 399 14.68 10.19 6.64
C PRO A 399 14.81 10.61 8.11
N ALA A 400 13.68 10.87 8.78
CA ALA A 400 13.59 11.21 10.19
C ALA A 400 12.30 10.62 10.73
N GLY A 401 12.37 9.97 11.89
CA GLY A 401 11.26 9.24 12.52
C GLY A 401 10.41 10.06 13.51
N GLY A 402 9.79 9.38 14.48
CA GLY A 402 9.06 10.03 15.58
C GLY A 402 7.60 10.39 15.28
N PHE A 403 6.94 9.60 14.44
CA PHE A 403 5.53 9.76 14.09
C PHE A 403 4.89 8.43 13.68
N ASN A 404 3.56 8.43 13.58
CA ASN A 404 2.74 7.35 13.06
C ASN A 404 2.08 7.76 11.75
N VAL A 405 1.75 6.79 10.89
CA VAL A 405 0.99 6.97 9.64
C VAL A 405 -0.20 6.01 9.65
N ASN A 406 -1.42 6.55 9.46
CA ASN A 406 -2.66 5.76 9.44
C ASN A 406 -3.04 5.33 8.01
N TRP A 407 -3.10 6.29 7.09
CA TRP A 407 -3.41 6.02 5.68
C TRP A 407 -2.71 7.00 4.75
N ILE A 408 -2.65 6.60 3.48
CA ILE A 408 -2.12 7.36 2.34
C ILE A 408 -3.27 7.54 1.35
N LYS A 409 -3.55 8.78 0.96
CA LYS A 409 -4.56 9.10 -0.05
C LYS A 409 -3.90 9.79 -1.23
N ILE A 410 -4.12 9.28 -2.43
CA ILE A 410 -3.54 9.80 -3.66
C ILE A 410 -4.67 10.23 -4.56
N GLU A 411 -4.74 11.53 -4.84
CA GLU A 411 -5.78 12.12 -5.69
C GLU A 411 -5.13 12.81 -6.86
N GLN A 412 -5.74 12.71 -8.05
CA GLN A 412 -5.25 13.47 -9.19
C GLN A 412 -5.37 14.95 -8.84
N LYS A 413 -4.28 15.70 -9.03
CA LYS A 413 -4.30 17.14 -8.75
C LYS A 413 -5.19 17.79 -9.81
N ASN A 414 -6.32 18.30 -9.36
CA ASN A 414 -7.25 19.03 -10.18
C ASN A 414 -6.67 20.42 -10.50
N ILE A 415 -5.80 20.48 -11.51
CA ILE A 415 -5.34 21.75 -12.09
C ILE A 415 -6.47 22.24 -12.99
N THR A 416 -7.24 23.22 -12.52
CA THR A 416 -8.16 23.92 -13.39
C THR A 416 -7.36 24.73 -14.41
N PRO A 417 -7.37 24.39 -15.71
CA PRO A 417 -6.60 25.12 -16.69
C PRO A 417 -7.07 26.58 -16.71
N THR A 418 -6.13 27.50 -16.47
CA THR A 418 -6.38 28.95 -16.54
C THR A 418 -5.44 29.52 -17.58
N ILE A 419 -6.01 30.13 -18.63
CA ILE A 419 -5.27 30.88 -19.63
C ILE A 419 -5.31 32.34 -19.20
N LYS A 420 -4.15 32.97 -18.96
CA LYS A 420 -4.05 34.43 -18.79
C LYS A 420 -3.63 35.06 -20.11
N ILE A 421 -4.31 36.12 -20.52
CA ILE A 421 -4.03 36.89 -21.73
C ILE A 421 -3.90 38.36 -21.32
N GLU A 422 -2.73 38.94 -21.56
CA GLU A 422 -2.53 40.39 -21.44
C GLU A 422 -3.30 41.08 -22.58
N ALA A 423 -4.04 42.15 -22.28
CA ALA A 423 -4.96 42.77 -23.22
C ALA A 423 -4.24 43.39 -24.42
N GLU A 424 -3.01 43.88 -24.23
CA GLU A 424 -2.18 44.42 -25.30
C GLU A 424 -1.70 43.35 -26.31
N ASN A 425 -1.84 42.06 -26.01
CA ASN A 425 -1.45 40.95 -26.88
C ASN A 425 -2.60 40.50 -27.81
N TYR A 426 -3.42 41.44 -28.29
CA TYR A 426 -4.43 41.15 -29.30
C TYR A 426 -3.77 40.79 -30.64
N THR A 427 -4.38 39.86 -31.37
CA THR A 427 -3.94 39.47 -32.73
C THR A 427 -4.53 40.37 -33.80
N ASP A 428 -5.64 41.04 -33.51
CA ASP A 428 -6.28 42.05 -34.36
C ASP A 428 -7.15 42.97 -33.50
N SER A 429 -7.40 44.20 -33.92
CA SER A 429 -8.24 45.15 -33.17
C SER A 429 -8.78 46.28 -34.03
N TYR A 430 -9.78 46.98 -33.51
CA TYR A 430 -10.29 48.22 -34.09
C TYR A 430 -10.49 49.29 -33.00
N GLY A 431 -10.03 50.51 -33.27
CA GLY A 431 -10.27 51.72 -32.45
C GLY A 431 -9.44 51.88 -31.18
N VAL A 432 -8.81 50.80 -30.68
CA VAL A 432 -8.10 50.81 -29.39
C VAL A 432 -6.64 51.30 -29.47
N LYS A 433 -6.07 51.70 -28.32
CA LYS A 433 -4.65 52.06 -28.17
C LYS A 433 -4.06 51.51 -26.89
N THR A 434 -2.75 51.27 -26.87
CA THR A 434 -2.01 50.85 -25.66
C THR A 434 -1.42 52.04 -24.91
N GLN A 435 -1.32 51.93 -23.59
CA GLN A 435 -0.58 52.88 -22.72
C GLN A 435 0.08 52.13 -21.55
N ALA A 436 1.01 52.78 -20.86
CA ALA A 436 1.57 52.24 -19.63
C ALA A 436 0.48 52.08 -18.54
N THR A 437 0.46 50.93 -17.88
CA THR A 437 -0.44 50.67 -16.76
C THR A 437 0.19 51.02 -15.42
N THR A 438 -0.64 51.47 -14.48
CA THR A 438 -0.25 51.64 -13.06
C THR A 438 -0.71 50.46 -12.19
N ASP A 439 -1.31 49.43 -12.79
CA ASP A 439 -1.73 48.24 -12.07
C ASP A 439 -0.53 47.44 -11.53
N VAL A 440 -0.83 46.54 -10.59
CA VAL A 440 0.16 45.63 -10.04
C VAL A 440 0.76 44.76 -11.16
N GLY A 441 2.08 44.77 -11.27
CA GLY A 441 2.84 44.05 -12.30
C GLY A 441 3.41 44.95 -13.40
N GLY A 442 2.93 46.19 -13.53
CA GLY A 442 3.34 47.10 -14.60
C GLY A 442 2.97 46.58 -16.00
N GLY A 443 3.65 47.06 -17.03
CA GLY A 443 3.38 46.68 -18.44
C GLY A 443 2.52 47.71 -19.19
N LEU A 444 1.77 47.22 -20.17
CA LEU A 444 0.81 48.04 -20.90
C LEU A 444 -0.61 47.65 -20.50
N ASN A 445 -1.55 48.55 -20.73
CA ASN A 445 -2.97 48.21 -20.80
C ASN A 445 -3.52 48.73 -22.14
N VAL A 446 -4.67 48.23 -22.53
CA VAL A 446 -5.43 48.78 -23.66
C VAL A 446 -6.45 49.79 -23.15
N GLY A 447 -6.60 50.90 -23.86
CA GLY A 447 -7.49 52.02 -23.57
C GLY A 447 -7.93 52.75 -24.84
N TRP A 448 -8.50 53.96 -24.69
CA TRP A 448 -9.23 54.67 -25.77
C TRP A 448 -10.32 53.79 -26.40
N ILE A 449 -10.94 52.94 -25.58
CA ILE A 449 -11.97 52.01 -26.02
C ILE A 449 -13.30 52.75 -26.06
N ASP A 450 -13.80 52.95 -27.28
CA ASP A 450 -15.08 53.58 -27.58
C ASP A 450 -16.16 52.54 -27.96
N PRO A 451 -17.46 52.90 -27.94
CA PRO A 451 -18.53 51.99 -28.35
C PRO A 451 -18.36 51.51 -29.79
N GLY A 452 -18.27 50.19 -29.97
CA GLY A 452 -18.05 49.54 -31.27
C GLY A 452 -16.61 49.05 -31.49
N ASP A 453 -15.68 49.42 -30.61
CA ASP A 453 -14.32 48.90 -30.63
C ASP A 453 -14.28 47.42 -30.21
N TRP A 454 -13.21 46.74 -30.64
CA TRP A 454 -13.01 45.33 -30.32
C TRP A 454 -11.53 44.93 -30.37
N MET A 455 -11.22 43.83 -29.70
CA MET A 455 -9.91 43.18 -29.70
C MET A 455 -10.08 41.67 -29.88
N ALA A 456 -9.37 41.08 -30.83
CA ALA A 456 -9.35 39.65 -31.08
C ALA A 456 -8.10 39.00 -30.51
N TYR A 457 -8.22 37.77 -30.03
CA TYR A 457 -7.12 37.03 -29.42
C TYR A 457 -7.14 35.58 -29.89
N SER A 458 -5.95 35.03 -30.15
CA SER A 458 -5.76 33.60 -30.28
C SER A 458 -5.54 32.98 -28.90
N THR A 459 -6.18 31.85 -28.61
CA THR A 459 -5.97 31.15 -27.35
C THR A 459 -4.76 30.21 -27.48
N PRO A 460 -3.81 30.18 -26.52
CA PRO A 460 -2.63 29.30 -26.58
C PRO A 460 -2.98 27.81 -26.69
N THR A 461 -4.14 27.44 -26.17
CA THR A 461 -4.74 26.11 -26.27
C THR A 461 -6.20 26.26 -26.70
N SER A 462 -6.72 25.29 -27.46
CA SER A 462 -8.13 25.29 -27.85
C SER A 462 -9.06 25.15 -26.62
N LEU A 463 -10.12 25.94 -26.60
CA LEU A 463 -11.17 25.91 -25.58
C LEU A 463 -12.23 24.90 -26.00
N SER A 464 -12.18 23.68 -25.45
CA SER A 464 -13.19 22.65 -25.72
C SER A 464 -14.57 23.03 -25.14
N PRO A 465 -15.68 22.42 -25.63
CA PRO A 465 -17.00 22.64 -25.04
C PRO A 465 -17.03 22.48 -23.51
N GLY A 466 -17.77 23.36 -22.85
CA GLY A 466 -17.89 23.39 -21.39
C GLY A 466 -18.12 24.79 -20.83
N THR A 467 -18.26 24.86 -19.51
CA THR A 467 -18.43 26.13 -18.77
C THR A 467 -17.07 26.67 -18.36
N TYR A 468 -16.87 27.98 -18.47
CA TYR A 468 -15.64 28.67 -18.10
C TYR A 468 -15.97 29.96 -17.35
N THR A 469 -15.15 30.33 -16.37
CA THR A 469 -15.18 31.66 -15.77
C THR A 469 -14.18 32.56 -16.51
N ILE A 470 -14.67 33.68 -17.02
CA ILE A 470 -13.83 34.73 -17.59
C ILE A 470 -13.69 35.84 -16.58
N SER A 471 -12.46 36.21 -16.23
CA SER A 471 -12.16 37.32 -15.32
C SER A 471 -11.40 38.41 -16.07
N TYR A 472 -11.77 39.67 -15.88
CA TYR A 472 -11.16 40.82 -16.54
C TYR A 472 -10.61 41.77 -15.50
N ARG A 473 -9.36 42.19 -15.67
CA ARG A 473 -8.74 43.26 -14.90
C ARG A 473 -8.93 44.58 -15.63
N VAL A 474 -9.76 45.46 -15.07
CA VAL A 474 -10.32 46.61 -15.78
C VAL A 474 -10.32 47.87 -14.92
N ALA A 475 -10.29 49.02 -15.58
CA ALA A 475 -10.51 50.32 -14.97
C ALA A 475 -11.47 51.14 -15.83
N SER A 476 -12.46 51.78 -15.22
CA SER A 476 -13.45 52.61 -15.90
C SER A 476 -13.93 53.73 -14.99
N PRO A 477 -13.81 55.02 -15.37
CA PRO A 477 -14.28 56.11 -14.52
C PRO A 477 -15.79 56.10 -14.27
N ASN A 478 -16.58 55.76 -15.30
CA ASN A 478 -18.05 55.88 -15.29
C ASN A 478 -18.77 54.52 -15.36
N GLY A 479 -18.02 53.42 -15.38
CA GLY A 479 -18.55 52.09 -15.68
C GLY A 479 -18.70 51.87 -17.18
N SER A 480 -18.76 50.60 -17.58
CA SER A 480 -18.86 50.18 -18.98
C SER A 480 -19.41 48.75 -19.05
N GLU A 481 -19.16 48.06 -20.15
CA GLU A 481 -19.57 46.67 -20.40
C GLU A 481 -18.55 46.00 -21.31
N ILE A 482 -18.28 44.72 -21.06
CA ILE A 482 -17.45 43.88 -21.92
C ILE A 482 -18.33 42.74 -22.44
N GLN A 483 -18.36 42.58 -23.76
CA GLN A 483 -18.95 41.45 -24.45
C GLN A 483 -17.84 40.47 -24.84
N PHE A 484 -17.97 39.22 -24.40
CA PHE A 484 -17.09 38.12 -24.77
C PHE A 484 -17.72 37.31 -25.89
N GLU A 485 -17.06 37.25 -27.04
CA GLU A 485 -17.66 36.69 -28.25
C GLU A 485 -16.68 35.90 -29.10
N ARG A 486 -17.22 35.18 -30.09
CA ARG A 486 -16.43 34.52 -31.13
C ARG A 486 -15.90 35.57 -32.09
N PHE A 487 -14.61 35.47 -32.41
CA PHE A 487 -14.01 36.29 -33.47
C PHE A 487 -14.79 36.15 -34.79
N GLY A 488 -15.04 37.27 -35.47
CA GLY A 488 -15.82 37.31 -36.72
C GLY A 488 -17.34 37.46 -36.54
N GLY A 489 -17.83 37.74 -35.33
CA GLY A 489 -19.20 38.25 -35.09
C GLY A 489 -20.32 37.19 -35.09
N GLY A 490 -19.99 35.91 -34.88
CA GLY A 490 -20.97 34.82 -34.98
C GLY A 490 -21.76 34.51 -33.70
N ALA A 491 -21.12 34.53 -32.53
CA ALA A 491 -21.73 34.10 -31.27
C ALA A 491 -21.23 34.95 -30.09
N VAL A 492 -22.17 35.52 -29.33
CA VAL A 492 -21.88 36.16 -28.04
C VAL A 492 -21.96 35.09 -26.95
N PHE A 493 -20.86 34.88 -26.23
CA PHE A 493 -20.78 33.87 -25.17
C PHE A 493 -21.24 34.41 -23.82
N GLY A 494 -21.07 35.71 -23.59
CA GLY A 494 -21.49 36.37 -22.37
C GLY A 494 -21.16 37.86 -22.39
N THR A 495 -21.85 38.59 -21.53
CA THR A 495 -21.68 40.03 -21.39
C THR A 495 -21.64 40.36 -19.91
N ILE A 496 -20.71 41.22 -19.50
CA ILE A 496 -20.53 41.62 -18.10
C ILE A 496 -20.48 43.13 -17.95
N SER A 497 -21.28 43.66 -17.03
CA SER A 497 -21.20 45.06 -16.65
C SER A 497 -19.95 45.33 -15.80
N VAL A 498 -19.27 46.42 -16.12
CA VAL A 498 -18.11 46.92 -15.36
C VAL A 498 -18.56 48.11 -14.53
N PRO A 499 -18.44 48.08 -13.19
CA PRO A 499 -18.82 49.22 -12.35
C PRO A 499 -17.83 50.38 -12.50
N ALA A 500 -18.27 51.58 -12.09
CA ALA A 500 -17.39 52.73 -11.99
C ALA A 500 -16.30 52.49 -10.94
N THR A 501 -15.05 52.56 -11.37
CA THR A 501 -13.84 52.40 -10.53
C THR A 501 -13.29 53.73 -10.02
N GLY A 502 -13.86 54.85 -10.48
CA GLY A 502 -13.46 56.20 -10.08
C GLY A 502 -12.20 56.74 -10.76
N GLY A 503 -11.65 56.04 -11.76
CA GLY A 503 -10.50 56.54 -12.54
C GLY A 503 -10.08 55.62 -13.68
N TRP A 504 -9.28 56.14 -14.62
CA TRP A 504 -8.76 55.40 -15.78
C TRP A 504 -7.70 54.35 -15.44
N GLN A 505 -7.23 54.37 -14.20
CA GLN A 505 -6.11 53.56 -13.72
C GLN A 505 -6.43 52.99 -12.32
N ASN A 506 -7.71 52.99 -11.93
CA ASN A 506 -8.20 52.36 -10.70
C ASN A 506 -8.70 50.96 -11.03
N TRP A 507 -7.89 49.96 -10.74
CA TRP A 507 -8.09 48.62 -11.28
C TRP A 507 -8.89 47.70 -10.35
N ILE A 508 -9.94 47.09 -10.89
CA ILE A 508 -10.71 46.01 -10.26
C ILE A 508 -10.71 44.76 -11.13
N THR A 509 -11.06 43.63 -10.54
CA THR A 509 -11.31 42.40 -11.31
C THR A 509 -12.80 42.08 -11.27
N VAL A 510 -13.40 41.88 -12.45
CA VAL A 510 -14.79 41.44 -12.60
C VAL A 510 -14.83 40.11 -13.33
N SER A 511 -15.79 39.24 -13.02
CA SER A 511 -15.85 37.90 -13.60
C SER A 511 -17.28 37.46 -13.88
N HIS A 512 -17.45 36.64 -14.92
CA HIS A 512 -18.71 35.94 -15.21
C HIS A 512 -18.44 34.58 -15.82
N ASP A 513 -19.45 33.72 -15.84
CA ASP A 513 -19.36 32.42 -16.50
C ASP A 513 -19.89 32.49 -17.93
N VAL A 514 -19.23 31.75 -18.83
CA VAL A 514 -19.63 31.52 -20.22
C VAL A 514 -19.69 30.03 -20.53
N VAL A 515 -20.46 29.65 -21.54
CA VAL A 515 -20.56 28.26 -22.01
C VAL A 515 -20.15 28.19 -23.46
N PHE A 516 -19.14 27.38 -23.78
CA PHE A 516 -18.80 27.04 -25.16
C PHE A 516 -19.54 25.76 -25.56
N SER A 517 -20.28 25.82 -26.66
CA SER A 517 -20.97 24.67 -27.26
C SER A 517 -20.12 23.94 -28.32
N SER A 518 -19.03 24.58 -28.75
CA SER A 518 -18.06 24.05 -29.72
C SER A 518 -16.63 24.38 -29.25
N THR A 519 -15.64 23.80 -29.91
CA THR A 519 -14.24 24.14 -29.66
C THR A 519 -13.91 25.52 -30.24
N GLU A 520 -13.33 26.41 -29.44
CA GLU A 520 -12.86 27.73 -29.89
C GLU A 520 -11.33 27.80 -29.87
N GLN A 521 -10.74 28.51 -30.83
CA GLN A 521 -9.30 28.85 -30.86
C GLN A 521 -9.06 30.37 -30.94
N GLN A 522 -10.11 31.13 -31.24
CA GLN A 522 -10.06 32.58 -31.31
C GLN A 522 -11.30 33.15 -30.63
N ILE A 523 -11.09 34.19 -29.85
CA ILE A 523 -12.13 34.92 -29.13
C ILE A 523 -11.96 36.42 -29.36
N ALA A 524 -12.98 37.21 -29.05
CA ALA A 524 -12.90 38.65 -29.07
C ALA A 524 -13.56 39.27 -27.83
N LEU A 525 -13.04 40.44 -27.46
CA LEU A 525 -13.68 41.37 -26.53
C LEU A 525 -14.28 42.50 -27.37
N ALA A 526 -15.58 42.69 -27.28
CA ALA A 526 -16.29 43.81 -27.90
C ALA A 526 -16.85 44.74 -26.82
N PHE A 527 -16.97 46.03 -27.16
CA PHE A 527 -17.35 47.07 -26.21
C PHE A 527 -18.60 47.80 -26.70
N PRO A 528 -19.81 47.31 -26.41
CA PRO A 528 -21.06 47.84 -26.98
C PRO A 528 -21.57 49.11 -26.28
N LYS A 529 -21.09 49.40 -25.06
CA LYS A 529 -21.66 50.42 -24.18
C LYS A 529 -20.74 51.64 -24.04
N SER A 530 -21.32 52.84 -24.04
CA SER A 530 -20.64 54.09 -23.69
C SER A 530 -20.23 54.13 -22.21
N GLY A 531 -19.10 54.77 -21.92
CA GLY A 531 -18.60 54.92 -20.55
C GLY A 531 -17.08 54.87 -20.39
N GLY A 532 -16.38 54.39 -21.43
CA GLY A 532 -14.92 54.34 -21.48
C GLY A 532 -14.33 53.29 -20.53
N ILE A 533 -13.42 52.46 -21.03
CA ILE A 533 -12.81 51.39 -20.25
C ILE A 533 -11.35 51.18 -20.67
N ASN A 534 -10.54 50.79 -19.68
CA ASN A 534 -9.21 50.25 -19.88
C ASN A 534 -9.21 48.78 -19.43
N VAL A 535 -8.53 47.92 -20.17
CA VAL A 535 -8.36 46.50 -19.88
C VAL A 535 -6.87 46.19 -19.77
N ASN A 536 -6.45 45.56 -18.67
CA ASN A 536 -5.06 45.17 -18.43
C ASN A 536 -4.83 43.73 -18.88
N TRP A 537 -5.59 42.79 -18.33
CA TRP A 537 -5.54 41.38 -18.70
C TRP A 537 -6.90 40.72 -18.47
N PHE A 538 -7.06 39.53 -19.03
CA PHE A 538 -8.17 38.65 -18.69
C PHE A 538 -7.72 37.20 -18.57
N THR A 539 -8.48 36.41 -17.81
CA THR A 539 -8.22 34.98 -17.61
C THR A 539 -9.42 34.16 -18.03
N ILE A 540 -9.17 33.02 -18.66
CA ILE A 540 -10.16 32.02 -19.07
C ILE A 540 -9.90 30.75 -18.23
N THR A 541 -10.78 30.46 -17.29
CA THR A 541 -10.63 29.35 -16.34
C THR A 541 -11.76 28.34 -16.54
N ARG A 542 -11.47 27.09 -16.90
CA ARG A 542 -12.51 26.07 -17.08
C ARG A 542 -13.22 25.78 -15.75
N LYS A 543 -14.54 25.63 -15.71
CA LYS A 543 -15.22 25.09 -14.52
C LYS A 543 -15.18 23.56 -14.54
N GLN A 544 -14.93 22.96 -13.38
CA GLN A 544 -14.96 21.51 -13.19
C GLN A 544 -16.39 21.00 -13.11
#